data_AF-A0ABD4Q4W2-F1
#
_entry.id   AF-A0ABD4Q4W2-F1
#
_cell.length_a   1.000
_cell.length_b   1.000
_cell.length_c   1.000
_cell.angle_alpha   90.00
_cell.angle_beta   90.00
_cell.angle_gamma   90.00
#
_symmetry.space_group_name_H-M   'P 1'
#
loop_
_entity.id
_entity.type
_entity.pdbx_description
1 polymer ?
#
loop_
_entity_poly.entity_id
_entity_poly.type
_entity_poly.pdbx_seq_one_letter_code
_entity_poly.pdbx_strand_id
1 'polypeptide(L)'
;LEIFNYLSALLNKPSNKIQKNNFKLEQNIYPRWSKNTYLTAFHKIQEYIKAGDCYQINLTQEFKANFTGSLLNKADELWNLTNAP
;
A
#
# COMPACT_ATOMS: atom_id res chain seq x y z
N LEU A 1 -25.66 -30.74 -14.41
CA LEU A 1 -25.47 -29.72 -15.47
C LEU A 1 -26.22 -28.42 -15.18
N GLU A 2 -27.47 -28.45 -14.72
CA GLU A 2 -28.28 -27.23 -14.48
C GLU A 2 -27.67 -26.24 -13.49
N ILE A 3 -27.13 -26.72 -12.37
CA ILE A 3 -26.48 -25.86 -11.37
C ILE A 3 -25.27 -25.13 -11.98
N PHE A 4 -24.46 -25.81 -12.80
CA PHE A 4 -23.33 -25.20 -13.47
C PHE A 4 -23.76 -24.09 -14.44
N ASN A 5 -24.79 -24.36 -15.24
CA ASN A 5 -25.34 -23.36 -16.18
C ASN A 5 -25.95 -22.16 -15.44
N TYR A 6 -26.64 -22.41 -14.32
CA TYR A 6 -27.20 -21.36 -13.48
C TYR A 6 -26.12 -20.48 -12.85
N LEU A 7 -25.07 -21.08 -12.29
CA LEU A 7 -23.93 -20.35 -11.73
C LEU A 7 -23.18 -19.56 -12.82
N SER A 8 -22.98 -20.16 -14.00
CA SER A 8 -22.37 -19.49 -15.14
C SER A 8 -23.18 -18.28 -15.59
N ALA A 9 -24.52 -18.39 -15.64
CA ALA A 9 -25.40 -17.28 -15.97
C ALA A 9 -25.37 -16.16 -14.91
N LEU A 10 -25.21 -16.50 -13.62
CA LEU A 10 -25.05 -15.52 -12.55
C LEU A 10 -23.72 -14.76 -12.64
N LEU A 11 -22.62 -15.47 -12.93
CA LEU A 11 -21.29 -14.86 -13.06
C LEU A 11 -21.18 -13.98 -14.32
N ASN A 12 -21.83 -14.39 -15.41
CA ASN A 12 -21.81 -13.69 -16.68
C ASN A 12 -22.88 -12.59 -16.80
N LYS A 13 -23.74 -12.44 -15.79
CA LYS A 13 -24.76 -11.38 -15.78
C LYS A 13 -24.04 -10.04 -15.78
N PRO A 14 -24.25 -9.16 -16.78
CA PRO A 14 -23.58 -7.87 -16.82
C PRO A 14 -23.97 -7.09 -15.56
N SER A 15 -22.98 -6.85 -14.70
CA SER A 15 -23.16 -6.06 -13.49
C SER A 15 -23.44 -4.62 -13.90
N ASN A 16 -24.72 -4.22 -13.82
CA ASN A 16 -25.17 -2.86 -14.13
C ASN A 16 -24.73 -1.80 -13.09
N LYS A 17 -23.78 -2.12 -12.21
CA LYS A 17 -23.11 -1.15 -11.32
C LYS A 17 -21.68 -1.58 -11.05
N ILE A 18 -20.81 -1.41 -12.04
CA ILE A 18 -19.44 -1.01 -11.75
C ILE A 18 -19.31 0.39 -12.34
N GLN A 19 -19.78 1.39 -11.60
CA GLN A 19 -19.15 2.70 -11.75
C GLN A 19 -17.65 2.41 -11.67
N LYS A 20 -16.90 2.80 -12.69
CA LYS A 20 -15.44 2.72 -12.71
C LYS A 20 -14.94 3.42 -11.43
N ASN A 21 -14.80 2.66 -10.34
CA ASN A 21 -14.37 3.15 -9.04
C ASN A 21 -12.86 3.31 -9.10
N ASN A 22 -12.40 4.06 -10.11
CA ASN A 22 -11.02 4.15 -10.51
C ASN A 22 -10.23 4.73 -9.36
N PHE A 23 -9.13 4.06 -9.02
CA PHE A 23 -8.21 4.54 -8.02
C PHE A 23 -7.64 5.89 -8.46
N LYS A 24 -7.72 6.90 -7.58
CA LYS A 24 -7.11 8.21 -7.79
C LYS A 24 -6.61 8.77 -6.47
N LEU A 25 -5.34 9.15 -6.44
CA LEU A 25 -4.77 9.93 -5.34
C LEU A 25 -5.35 11.35 -5.35
N GLU A 26 -5.79 11.83 -4.20
CA GLU A 26 -6.29 13.21 -4.03
C GLU A 26 -5.16 14.20 -3.75
N GLN A 27 -4.02 13.67 -3.29
CA GLN A 27 -2.82 14.43 -2.99
C GLN A 27 -1.58 13.56 -3.23
N ASN A 28 -0.42 14.21 -3.28
CA ASN A 28 0.85 13.49 -3.29
C ASN A 28 1.01 12.66 -2.02
N ILE A 29 1.65 11.50 -2.16
CA ILE A 29 2.09 10.70 -1.03
C ILE A 29 3.11 11.50 -0.22
N TYR A 30 2.92 11.58 1.10
CA TYR A 30 3.76 12.37 2.00
C TYR A 30 4.24 11.53 3.20
N PRO A 31 5.45 11.78 3.71
CA PRO A 31 5.98 11.05 4.86
C PRO A 31 5.31 11.52 6.16
N ARG A 32 5.22 10.62 7.14
CA ARG A 32 4.80 10.95 8.51
C ARG A 32 5.76 11.93 9.17
N TRP A 33 7.05 11.82 8.90
CA TRP A 33 8.07 12.69 9.47
C TRP A 33 8.67 13.61 8.42
N SER A 34 9.01 14.82 8.84
CA SER A 34 9.92 15.64 8.05
C SER A 34 11.28 14.94 7.94
N LYS A 35 12.04 15.28 6.90
CA LYS A 35 13.42 14.79 6.75
C LYS A 35 14.26 15.07 8.00
N ASN A 36 14.13 16.26 8.58
CA ASN A 36 14.88 16.64 9.78
C ASN A 36 14.49 15.78 10.99
N THR A 37 13.19 15.54 11.19
CA THR A 37 12.69 14.67 12.25
C THR A 37 13.23 13.24 12.12
N TYR A 38 13.25 12.70 10.90
CA TYR A 38 13.82 11.37 10.64
C TYR A 38 15.32 11.33 10.96
N LEU A 39 16.10 12.35 10.55
CA LEU A 39 17.53 12.43 10.82
C LEU A 39 17.84 12.54 12.31
N THR A 40 17.06 13.31 13.07
CA THR A 40 17.20 13.38 14.54
C THR A 40 16.97 12.01 15.18
N ALA A 41 15.93 11.28 14.77
CA ALA A 41 15.68 9.93 15.26
C ALA A 41 16.81 8.94 14.87
N PHE A 42 17.31 9.06 13.65
CA PHE A 42 18.43 8.27 13.15
C PHE A 42 19.71 8.48 13.97
N HIS A 43 20.11 9.73 14.23
CA HIS A 43 21.30 10.01 15.05
C HIS A 43 21.15 9.47 16.47
N LYS A 44 19.95 9.60 17.07
CA LYS A 44 19.68 9.03 18.40
C LYS A 44 19.89 7.52 18.44
N ILE A 45 19.45 6.81 17.39
CA ILE A 45 19.68 5.36 17.24
C ILE A 45 21.17 5.04 17.15
N GLN A 46 21.95 5.84 16.41
CA GLN A 46 23.40 5.63 16.32
C GLN A 46 24.08 5.76 17.69
N GLU A 47 23.64 6.69 18.54
CA GLU A 47 24.18 6.82 19.90
C GLU A 47 23.85 5.61 20.77
N TYR A 48 22.64 5.05 20.67
CA TYR A 48 22.28 3.80 21.36
C TYR A 48 23.14 2.61 20.90
N ILE A 49 23.46 2.53 19.61
CA ILE A 49 24.34 1.48 19.08
C ILE A 49 25.77 1.65 19.62
N LYS A 50 26.31 2.87 19.63
CA LYS A 50 27.66 3.16 20.16
C LYS A 50 27.78 2.91 21.65
N ALA A 51 26.71 3.16 22.41
CA ALA A 51 26.65 2.89 23.84
C ALA A 51 26.61 1.39 24.16
N GLY A 52 26.34 0.53 23.16
CA GLY A 52 26.24 -0.92 23.33
C GLY A 52 24.84 -1.39 23.75
N ASP A 53 23.82 -0.52 23.73
CA ASP A 53 22.44 -0.89 24.11
C ASP A 53 21.83 -1.88 23.11
N CYS A 54 22.25 -1.80 21.85
CA CYS A 54 21.85 -2.71 20.79
C CYS A 54 22.88 -2.70 19.65
N TYR A 55 22.82 -3.69 18.77
CA TYR A 55 23.71 -3.76 17.60
C TYR A 55 23.06 -3.22 16.32
N GLN A 56 21.74 -3.33 16.20
CA GLN A 56 20.99 -2.85 15.05
C GLN A 56 19.56 -2.46 15.46
N ILE A 57 19.06 -1.39 14.86
CA ILE A 57 17.65 -1.00 14.92
C ILE A 57 17.16 -0.73 13.49
N ASN A 58 16.00 -1.29 13.13
CA ASN A 58 15.32 -0.95 11.89
C ASN A 58 14.40 0.27 12.12
N LEU A 59 14.90 1.47 11.80
CA LEU A 59 14.08 2.68 11.84
C LEU A 59 13.20 2.75 10.60
N THR A 60 11.88 2.79 10.79
CA THR A 60 10.91 2.91 9.69
C THR A 60 10.02 4.13 9.88
N GLN A 61 9.48 4.64 8.78
CA GLN A 61 8.41 5.62 8.80
C GLN A 61 7.30 5.24 7.82
N GLU A 62 6.11 5.77 8.06
CA GLU A 62 4.95 5.59 7.20
C GLU A 62 4.88 6.71 6.17
N PHE A 63 4.39 6.38 4.97
CA PHE A 63 3.95 7.32 3.96
C PHE A 63 2.43 7.23 3.81
N LYS A 64 1.75 8.36 3.65
CA LYS A 64 0.28 8.44 3.58
C LYS A 64 -0.19 9.29 2.41
N ALA A 65 -1.41 9.05 1.95
CA ALA A 65 -2.19 9.89 1.05
C ALA A 65 -3.68 9.55 1.18
N ASN A 66 -4.55 10.51 0.87
CA ASN A 66 -5.97 10.20 0.65
C ASN A 66 -6.18 9.78 -0.82
N PHE A 67 -7.14 8.89 -1.03
CA PHE A 67 -7.51 8.42 -2.35
C PHE A 67 -9.01 8.19 -2.45
N THR A 68 -9.52 8.26 -3.67
CA THR A 68 -10.85 7.79 -4.05
C THR A 68 -10.72 6.56 -4.93
N GLY A 69 -11.78 5.76 -5.04
CA GLY A 69 -11.73 4.54 -5.81
C GLY A 69 -11.49 3.27 -4.98
N SER A 70 -11.26 2.17 -5.68
CA SER A 70 -10.86 0.89 -5.09
C SER A 70 -9.35 0.68 -5.24
N LEU A 71 -8.67 0.36 -4.14
CA LEU A 71 -7.24 0.04 -4.15
C LEU A 71 -6.92 -1.23 -4.97
N LEU A 72 -7.86 -2.18 -5.04
CA LEU A 72 -7.69 -3.41 -5.83
C LEU A 72 -7.42 -3.13 -7.32
N ASN A 73 -7.87 -2.00 -7.84
CA ASN A 73 -7.60 -1.60 -9.23
C ASN A 73 -6.11 -1.36 -9.53
N LYS A 74 -5.27 -1.25 -8.50
CA LYS A 74 -3.81 -1.09 -8.62
C LYS A 74 -3.01 -2.32 -8.23
N ALA A 75 -3.64 -3.39 -7.76
CA ALA A 75 -2.95 -4.59 -7.31
C ALA A 75 -2.10 -5.21 -8.43
N ASP A 76 -2.69 -5.47 -9.61
CA ASP A 76 -1.98 -6.06 -10.75
C ASP A 76 -0.80 -5.17 -11.22
N GLU A 77 -1.00 -3.85 -11.29
CA GLU A 77 0.06 -2.90 -11.64
C GLU A 77 1.21 -2.95 -10.63
N LEU A 78 0.90 -2.99 -9.32
CA LEU A 78 1.91 -3.05 -8.25
C LEU A 78 2.67 -4.38 -8.23
N TRP A 79 1.99 -5.50 -8.45
CA TRP A 79 2.63 -6.81 -8.51
C TRP A 79 3.56 -6.94 -9.70
N ASN A 80 3.10 -6.55 -10.90
CA ASN A 80 3.91 -6.53 -12.11
C ASN A 80 5.12 -5.60 -11.97
N LEU A 81 4.97 -4.45 -11.29
CA LEU A 81 6.06 -3.51 -11.06
C LEU A 81 7.12 -4.06 -10.09
N THR A 82 6.68 -4.69 -9.00
CA THR A 82 7.60 -5.12 -7.92
C THR A 82 8.24 -6.47 -8.18
N ASN A 83 7.62 -7.33 -9.01
CA ASN A 83 8.00 -8.74 -9.19
C ASN A 83 8.28 -9.43 -7.84
N ALA A 84 7.50 -9.07 -6.82
CA ALA A 84 7.60 -9.68 -5.51
C ALA A 84 7.25 -11.17 -5.64
N PRO A 85 8.04 -12.08 -5.04
CA PRO A 85 7.86 -13.53 -5.16
C PRO A 85 6.58 -14.04 -4.48
#